data_AF-A0A950TLL8-F1
#
_entry.id   AF-A0A950TLL8-F1
#
_cell.length_a   1.000
_cell.length_b   1.000
_cell.length_c   1.000
_cell.angle_alpha   90.00
_cell.angle_beta   90.00
_cell.angle_gamma   90.00
#
_symmetry.space_group_name_H-M   'P 1'
#
loop_
_entity.id
_entity.type
_entity.pdbx_description
1 polymer ?
#
loop_
_entity_poly.entity_id
_entity_poly.type
_entity_poly.pdbx_seq_one_letter_code
_entity_poly.pdbx_strand_id
1 'polypeptide(L)'
;MDTPNRRIRFVWNYLDWGGANVYLLAIMKEAAAEWDMEVLLPIGSSQDILDMIDAVGVRYRLIDACLDKEPAPSLVRKMARQWSRIRAEFVTFRELKKEKLKDLIVHCDLAAWQSWIFYWLLCKNGAKAFFTMHNALPDKPAWRRAVWRWRLKFLSRLNGFHILPSNQHAKNSLKGWVDDSFWHAMPVTYTCVNPEEIAAALAAPFDRKEVRAEHEISLDAFVVLTVAQFIDRKGRWTLLEAARKI
;
A
#
# COMPACT_ATOMS: atom_id res chain seq x y z
N MET A 1 -18.08 -5.68 -30.37
CA MET A 1 -18.89 -5.30 -29.20
C MET A 1 -17.92 -4.74 -28.19
N ASP A 2 -17.92 -3.42 -27.97
CA ASP A 2 -17.10 -2.80 -26.92
C ASP A 2 -17.56 -3.36 -25.57
N THR A 3 -16.77 -4.26 -24.98
CA THR A 3 -16.86 -4.52 -23.55
C THR A 3 -16.69 -3.17 -22.86
N PRO A 4 -17.63 -2.71 -22.02
CA PRO A 4 -17.46 -1.46 -21.30
C PRO A 4 -16.15 -1.57 -20.52
N ASN A 5 -15.16 -0.75 -20.88
CA ASN A 5 -13.83 -0.78 -20.26
C ASN A 5 -14.02 -0.72 -18.76
N ARG A 6 -13.62 -1.79 -18.08
CA ARG A 6 -13.77 -1.88 -16.63
C ARG A 6 -12.76 -0.91 -16.03
N ARG A 7 -13.20 -0.03 -15.12
CA ARG A 7 -12.37 1.08 -14.63
C ARG A 7 -11.89 0.85 -13.21
N ILE A 8 -10.58 1.03 -13.00
CA ILE A 8 -9.95 1.00 -11.68
C ILE A 8 -9.27 2.35 -11.44
N ARG A 9 -9.43 2.90 -10.23
CA ARG A 9 -8.65 4.02 -9.73
C ARG A 9 -7.81 3.55 -8.55
N PHE A 10 -6.50 3.69 -8.66
CA PHE A 10 -5.61 3.48 -7.53
C PHE A 10 -5.43 4.80 -6.80
N VAL A 11 -5.51 4.78 -5.48
CA VAL A 11 -5.50 5.98 -4.66
C VAL A 11 -4.54 5.81 -3.49
N TRP A 12 -3.48 6.61 -3.47
CA TRP A 12 -2.67 6.81 -2.26
C TRP A 12 -2.30 8.28 -2.15
N ASN A 13 -2.46 8.84 -0.96
CA ASN A 13 -2.44 10.29 -0.73
C ASN A 13 -1.22 10.72 0.10
N TYR A 14 -0.07 10.08 -0.12
CA TYR A 14 1.15 10.37 0.62
C TYR A 14 2.38 10.36 -0.31
N LEU A 15 3.45 11.07 0.10
CA LEU A 15 4.63 11.30 -0.76
C LEU A 15 5.66 10.18 -0.69
N ASP A 16 5.94 9.64 0.49
CA ASP A 16 6.93 8.54 0.62
C ASP A 16 6.41 7.28 -0.06
N TRP A 17 7.20 6.59 -0.88
CA TRP A 17 6.79 5.33 -1.48
C TRP A 17 7.58 4.15 -0.89
N GLY A 18 7.04 2.94 -1.03
CA GLY A 18 7.69 1.71 -0.56
C GLY A 18 7.00 0.44 -1.03
N GLY A 19 7.15 -0.65 -0.29
CA GLY A 19 6.67 -1.97 -0.72
C GLY A 19 5.16 -2.08 -0.96
N ALA A 20 4.35 -1.20 -0.38
CA ALA A 20 2.91 -1.13 -0.68
C ALA A 20 2.65 -0.64 -2.11
N ASN A 21 3.37 0.39 -2.55
CA ASN A 21 3.27 0.93 -3.91
C ASN A 21 3.78 -0.07 -4.94
N VAL A 22 4.88 -0.77 -4.66
CA VAL A 22 5.41 -1.84 -5.52
C VAL A 22 4.38 -2.95 -5.72
N TYR A 23 3.65 -3.34 -4.67
CA TYR A 23 2.55 -4.30 -4.79
C TYR A 23 1.43 -3.80 -5.71
N LEU A 24 1.05 -2.53 -5.62
CA LEU A 24 0.01 -1.95 -6.49
C LEU A 24 0.49 -1.85 -7.94
N LEU A 25 1.76 -1.49 -8.17
CA LEU A 25 2.36 -1.47 -9.51
C LEU A 25 2.35 -2.87 -10.15
N ALA A 26 2.63 -3.93 -9.38
CA ALA A 26 2.53 -5.30 -9.88
C ALA A 26 1.10 -5.65 -10.31
N ILE A 27 0.08 -5.26 -9.52
CA ILE A 27 -1.32 -5.43 -9.93
C ILE A 27 -1.62 -4.66 -11.21
N MET A 28 -1.15 -3.40 -11.30
CA MET A 28 -1.34 -2.58 -12.49
C MET A 28 -0.73 -3.23 -13.73
N LYS A 29 0.51 -3.75 -13.65
CA LYS A 29 1.17 -4.43 -14.77
C LYS A 29 0.33 -5.57 -15.32
N GLU A 30 -0.20 -6.42 -14.44
CA GLU A 30 -1.04 -7.57 -14.84
C GLU A 30 -2.42 -7.15 -15.35
N ALA A 31 -3.01 -6.09 -14.81
CA ALA A 31 -4.35 -5.64 -15.16
C ALA A 31 -4.41 -4.69 -16.38
N ALA A 32 -3.27 -4.18 -16.86
CA ALA A 32 -3.21 -3.09 -17.86
C ALA A 32 -3.84 -3.45 -19.20
N ALA A 33 -3.81 -4.73 -19.59
CA ALA A 33 -4.40 -5.20 -20.84
C ALA A 33 -5.94 -5.21 -20.83
N GLU A 34 -6.57 -5.28 -19.65
CA GLU A 34 -8.01 -5.53 -19.52
C GLU A 34 -8.78 -4.35 -18.89
N TRP A 35 -8.09 -3.43 -18.22
CA TRP A 35 -8.72 -2.40 -17.40
C TRP A 35 -8.26 -0.99 -17.76
N ASP A 36 -9.20 -0.05 -17.79
CA ASP A 36 -8.88 1.38 -17.83
C ASP A 36 -8.48 1.86 -16.43
N MET A 37 -7.17 2.04 -16.25
CA MET A 37 -6.58 2.37 -14.96
C MET A 37 -6.07 3.81 -14.92
N GLU A 38 -6.25 4.44 -13.76
CA GLU A 38 -5.62 5.73 -13.44
C GLU A 38 -5.18 5.73 -11.97
N VAL A 39 -4.03 6.33 -11.69
CA VAL A 39 -3.51 6.50 -10.34
C VAL A 39 -3.74 7.94 -9.88
N LEU A 40 -4.37 8.15 -8.73
CA LEU A 40 -4.51 9.46 -8.10
C LEU A 40 -3.43 9.63 -7.04
N LEU A 41 -2.58 10.63 -7.25
CA LEU A 41 -1.38 10.90 -6.46
C LEU A 41 -1.39 12.32 -5.91
N PRO A 42 -0.78 12.59 -4.75
CA PRO A 42 -0.57 13.97 -4.29
C PRO A 42 0.36 14.76 -5.23
N ILE A 43 0.12 16.06 -5.36
CA ILE A 43 1.13 16.98 -5.90
C ILE A 43 2.40 16.87 -5.06
N GLY A 44 3.55 16.73 -5.72
CA GLY A 44 4.86 16.55 -5.08
C GLY A 44 5.33 15.10 -4.96
N SER A 45 4.58 14.12 -5.49
CA SER A 45 5.07 12.74 -5.63
C SER A 45 6.44 12.70 -6.34
N SER A 46 7.34 11.83 -5.88
CA SER A 46 8.71 11.73 -6.40
C SER A 46 8.74 11.31 -7.87
N GLN A 47 9.74 11.79 -8.62
CA GLN A 47 9.88 11.42 -10.03
C GLN A 47 10.02 9.90 -10.21
N ASP A 48 10.75 9.22 -9.34
CA ASP A 48 10.91 7.75 -9.37
C ASP A 48 9.57 6.98 -9.42
N ILE A 49 8.56 7.41 -8.66
CA ILE A 49 7.27 6.70 -8.65
C ILE A 49 6.46 7.02 -9.90
N LEU A 50 6.61 8.23 -10.45
CA LEU A 50 5.97 8.62 -11.71
C LEU A 50 6.56 7.83 -12.87
N ASP A 51 7.90 7.74 -12.93
CA ASP A 51 8.61 6.97 -13.94
C ASP A 51 8.23 5.48 -13.90
N MET A 52 8.04 4.92 -12.69
CA MET A 52 7.54 3.55 -12.53
C MET A 52 6.11 3.37 -13.06
N ILE A 53 5.22 4.33 -12.82
CA ILE A 53 3.83 4.27 -13.31
C ILE A 53 3.80 4.40 -14.84
N ASP A 54 4.62 5.31 -15.39
CA ASP A 54 4.76 5.50 -16.83
C ASP A 54 5.35 4.26 -17.51
N ALA A 55 6.33 3.59 -16.88
CA ALA A 55 6.89 2.33 -17.37
C ALA A 55 5.86 1.19 -17.42
N VAL A 56 4.88 1.20 -16.51
CA VAL A 56 3.74 0.25 -16.55
C VAL A 56 2.70 0.66 -17.62
N GLY A 57 2.76 1.88 -18.14
CA GLY A 57 1.85 2.38 -19.16
C GLY A 57 0.49 2.82 -18.61
N VAL A 58 0.42 3.18 -17.32
CA VAL A 58 -0.83 3.59 -16.66
C VAL A 58 -0.87 5.09 -16.49
N ARG A 59 -2.04 5.69 -16.68
CA ARG A 59 -2.21 7.15 -16.49
C ARG A 59 -2.16 7.50 -15.01
N TYR A 60 -1.65 8.68 -14.68
CA TYR A 60 -1.79 9.22 -13.33
C TYR A 60 -2.30 10.66 -13.35
N ARG A 61 -2.86 11.08 -12.22
CA ARG A 61 -3.34 12.44 -11.98
C ARG A 61 -2.83 12.93 -10.63
N LEU A 62 -2.22 14.10 -10.63
CA LEU A 62 -1.78 14.78 -9.42
C LEU A 62 -2.94 15.61 -8.84
N ILE A 63 -3.16 15.50 -7.54
CA ILE A 63 -4.23 16.17 -6.79
C ILE A 63 -3.68 16.87 -5.54
N ASP A 64 -4.27 18.00 -5.15
CA ASP A 64 -3.94 18.70 -3.89
C ASP A 64 -4.52 17.95 -2.67
N ALA A 65 -4.05 16.72 -2.44
CA ALA A 65 -4.48 15.85 -1.37
C ALA A 65 -3.31 15.03 -0.84
N CYS A 66 -2.56 15.61 0.10
CA CYS A 66 -1.44 14.97 0.75
C CYS A 66 -1.67 14.78 2.26
N LEU A 67 -1.33 13.61 2.78
CA LEU A 67 -1.30 13.32 4.20
C LEU A 67 -0.07 13.93 4.85
N ASP A 68 -0.35 14.69 5.90
CA ASP A 68 0.64 15.14 6.84
C ASP A 68 1.14 13.97 7.71
N LYS A 69 2.34 13.49 7.39
CA LYS A 69 3.03 12.42 8.13
C LYS A 69 4.01 12.92 9.18
N GLU A 70 4.22 14.22 9.29
CA GLU A 70 5.22 14.77 10.20
C GLU A 70 4.90 14.44 11.67
N PRO A 71 5.91 14.37 12.54
CA PRO A 71 5.70 14.23 13.97
C PRO A 71 4.76 15.34 14.49
N ALA A 72 3.73 14.95 15.27
CA ALA A 72 2.91 15.92 15.99
C ALA A 72 3.08 15.74 17.50
N PRO A 73 4.06 16.44 18.11
CA PRO A 73 4.29 16.36 19.55
C PRO A 73 3.14 17.01 20.34
N SER A 74 2.59 18.13 19.84
CA SER A 74 1.54 18.91 20.52
C SER A 74 0.12 18.50 20.16
N LEU A 75 -0.84 18.85 21.02
CA LEU A 75 -2.29 18.66 20.77
C LEU A 75 -2.75 19.44 19.53
N VAL A 76 -2.29 20.70 19.38
CA VAL A 76 -2.59 21.55 18.22
C VAL A 76 -2.13 20.89 16.93
N ARG A 77 -0.89 20.37 16.89
CA ARG A 77 -0.36 19.69 15.70
C ARG A 77 -1.09 18.36 15.42
N LYS A 78 -1.54 17.63 16.45
CA LYS A 78 -2.38 16.43 16.28
C LYS A 78 -3.72 16.77 15.64
N MET A 79 -4.36 17.86 16.06
CA MET A 79 -5.61 18.35 15.47
C MET A 79 -5.40 18.86 14.05
N ALA A 80 -4.35 19.64 13.79
CA ALA A 80 -4.00 20.12 12.46
C ALA A 80 -3.78 18.95 11.48
N ARG A 81 -3.05 17.90 11.91
CA ARG A 81 -2.85 16.69 11.12
C ARG A 81 -4.14 15.93 10.84
N GLN A 82 -5.03 15.86 11.82
CA GLN A 82 -6.36 15.26 11.64
C GLN A 82 -7.20 16.05 10.63
N TRP A 83 -7.16 17.38 10.68
CA TRP A 83 -7.80 18.25 9.68
C TRP A 83 -7.19 18.11 8.30
N SER A 84 -5.86 18.06 8.20
CA SER A 84 -5.15 17.81 6.93
C SER A 84 -5.60 16.50 6.30
N ARG A 85 -5.73 15.43 7.11
CA ARG A 85 -6.25 14.14 6.63
C ARG A 85 -7.67 14.26 6.09
N ILE A 86 -8.57 14.90 6.83
CA ILE A 86 -9.97 15.08 6.42
C ILE A 86 -10.04 15.90 5.12
N ARG A 87 -9.25 16.96 5.00
CA ARG A 87 -9.15 17.77 3.79
C ARG A 87 -8.65 16.92 2.61
N ALA A 88 -7.58 16.16 2.78
CA ALA A 88 -7.04 15.30 1.73
C ALA A 88 -8.09 14.26 1.28
N GLU A 89 -8.70 13.54 2.22
CA GLU A 89 -9.78 12.57 1.92
C GLU A 89 -10.97 13.23 1.18
N PHE A 90 -11.36 14.44 1.58
CA PHE A 90 -12.43 15.18 0.93
C PHE A 90 -12.08 15.61 -0.50
N VAL A 91 -10.88 16.14 -0.71
CA VAL A 91 -10.40 16.52 -2.05
C VAL A 91 -10.35 15.29 -2.95
N THR A 92 -9.75 14.18 -2.48
CA THR A 92 -9.71 12.91 -3.21
C THR A 92 -11.11 12.41 -3.55
N PHE A 93 -12.05 12.43 -2.60
CA PHE A 93 -13.43 12.00 -2.86
C PHE A 93 -14.11 12.89 -3.92
N ARG A 94 -13.92 14.21 -3.84
CA ARG A 94 -14.47 15.15 -4.82
C ARG A 94 -13.93 14.89 -6.23
N GLU A 95 -12.65 14.57 -6.34
CA GLU A 95 -12.01 14.21 -7.61
C GLU A 95 -12.60 12.91 -8.18
N LEU A 96 -12.73 11.86 -7.37
CA LEU A 96 -13.34 10.59 -7.79
C LEU A 96 -14.82 10.76 -8.19
N LYS A 97 -15.56 11.64 -7.52
CA LYS A 97 -16.97 11.92 -7.80
C LYS A 97 -17.22 12.61 -9.16
N LYS A 98 -16.17 13.11 -9.82
CA LYS A 98 -16.29 13.58 -11.22
C LYS A 98 -16.64 12.45 -12.18
N GLU A 99 -16.45 11.19 -11.76
CA GLU A 99 -16.83 10.00 -12.49
C GLU A 99 -18.08 9.32 -11.91
N LYS A 100 -18.72 8.45 -12.71
CA LYS A 100 -19.80 7.57 -12.22
C LYS A 100 -19.23 6.49 -11.30
N LEU A 101 -19.27 6.74 -9.99
CA LEU A 101 -18.73 5.85 -8.95
C LEU A 101 -19.29 4.43 -8.97
N LYS A 102 -20.56 4.25 -9.36
CA LYS A 102 -21.19 2.93 -9.50
C LYS A 102 -20.49 1.97 -10.48
N ASP A 103 -19.76 2.53 -11.44
CA ASP A 103 -19.05 1.79 -12.49
C ASP A 103 -17.52 1.80 -12.23
N LEU A 104 -17.12 2.07 -10.98
CA LEU A 104 -15.73 2.30 -10.59
C LEU A 104 -15.29 1.35 -9.47
N ILE A 105 -14.14 0.72 -9.68
CA ILE A 105 -13.37 0.10 -8.61
C ILE A 105 -12.37 1.14 -8.11
N VAL A 106 -12.31 1.35 -6.80
CA VAL A 106 -11.34 2.26 -6.18
C VAL A 106 -10.46 1.46 -5.23
N HIS A 107 -9.21 1.25 -5.61
CA HIS A 107 -8.23 0.55 -4.79
C HIS A 107 -7.40 1.56 -4.02
N CYS A 108 -7.66 1.66 -2.72
CA CYS A 108 -7.08 2.64 -1.83
C CYS A 108 -5.95 2.03 -1.00
N ASP A 109 -4.82 2.71 -0.93
CA ASP A 109 -3.82 2.50 0.12
C ASP A 109 -3.98 3.53 1.24
N LEU A 110 -5.17 3.49 1.86
CA LEU A 110 -5.56 4.34 2.97
C LEU A 110 -5.99 3.44 4.12
N ALA A 111 -5.45 3.67 5.32
CA ALA A 111 -5.81 2.90 6.50
C ALA A 111 -7.32 2.96 6.78
N ALA A 112 -8.04 1.86 6.52
CA ALA A 112 -9.52 1.82 6.56
C ALA A 112 -10.12 2.22 7.92
N TRP A 113 -9.42 1.93 9.02
CA TRP A 113 -9.84 2.31 10.38
C TRP A 113 -9.68 3.82 10.67
N GLN A 114 -8.82 4.52 9.93
CA GLN A 114 -8.64 5.98 10.01
C GLN A 114 -9.58 6.69 9.04
N SER A 115 -9.62 6.24 7.80
CA SER A 115 -10.35 6.84 6.66
C SER A 115 -11.74 6.24 6.47
N TRP A 116 -12.38 5.76 7.53
CA TRP A 116 -13.65 5.01 7.43
C TRP A 116 -14.79 5.79 6.79
N ILE A 117 -14.86 7.12 7.00
CA ILE A 117 -15.89 7.97 6.38
C ILE A 117 -15.68 8.01 4.87
N PHE A 118 -14.43 8.08 4.40
CA PHE A 118 -14.10 8.07 2.98
C PHE A 118 -14.54 6.77 2.32
N TYR A 119 -14.21 5.61 2.90
CA TYR A 119 -14.68 4.30 2.40
C TYR A 119 -16.20 4.18 2.41
N TRP A 120 -16.85 4.65 3.48
CA TRP A 120 -18.31 4.68 3.57
C TRP A 120 -18.92 5.54 2.45
N LEU A 121 -18.39 6.73 2.19
CA LEU A 121 -18.85 7.61 1.12
C LEU A 121 -18.67 6.96 -0.25
N LEU A 122 -17.55 6.31 -0.53
CA LEU A 122 -17.34 5.57 -1.78
C LEU A 122 -18.41 4.49 -1.96
N CYS A 123 -18.59 3.61 -0.96
CA CYS A 123 -19.53 2.50 -1.03
C CYS A 123 -20.99 2.99 -1.10
N LYS A 124 -21.35 4.04 -0.35
CA LYS A 124 -22.69 4.65 -0.37
C LYS A 124 -23.04 5.22 -1.74
N ASN A 125 -22.04 5.68 -2.50
CA ASN A 125 -22.22 6.18 -3.87
C ASN A 125 -22.02 5.07 -4.94
N GLY A 126 -22.00 3.80 -4.53
CA GLY A 126 -22.01 2.64 -5.42
C GLY A 126 -20.64 2.12 -5.86
N ALA A 127 -19.53 2.75 -5.46
CA ALA A 127 -18.21 2.25 -5.80
C ALA A 127 -17.87 0.95 -5.06
N LYS A 128 -17.05 0.13 -5.71
CA LYS A 128 -16.38 -1.00 -5.05
C LYS A 128 -15.03 -0.51 -4.53
N ALA A 129 -14.93 -0.29 -3.22
CA ALA A 129 -13.74 0.21 -2.57
C ALA A 129 -12.92 -0.95 -1.99
N PHE A 130 -11.67 -1.07 -2.45
CA PHE A 130 -10.70 -2.06 -2.00
C PHE A 130 -9.64 -1.39 -1.15
N PHE A 131 -9.22 -2.08 -0.09
CA PHE A 131 -8.09 -1.71 0.76
C PHE A 131 -7.11 -2.87 0.84
N THR A 132 -5.83 -2.65 0.54
CA THR A 132 -4.80 -3.69 0.76
C THR A 132 -4.18 -3.56 2.13
N MET A 133 -4.12 -4.69 2.85
CA MET A 133 -3.48 -4.75 4.15
C MET A 133 -2.15 -5.49 4.07
N HIS A 134 -1.06 -4.72 4.13
CA HIS A 134 0.31 -5.25 4.04
C HIS A 134 0.88 -5.75 5.36
N ASN A 135 0.42 -5.16 6.48
CA ASN A 135 0.98 -5.40 7.81
C ASN A 135 -0.15 -5.57 8.82
N ALA A 136 0.16 -6.22 9.94
CA ALA A 136 -0.76 -6.29 11.06
C ALA A 136 -1.15 -4.89 11.57
N LEU A 137 -2.34 -4.80 12.15
CA LEU A 137 -2.81 -3.57 12.78
C LEU A 137 -1.82 -3.11 13.86
N PRO A 138 -1.48 -1.81 13.93
CA PRO A 138 -0.48 -1.33 14.87
C PRO A 138 -1.02 -1.43 16.29
N ASP A 139 -0.15 -1.73 17.25
CA ASP A 139 -0.55 -1.74 18.65
C ASP A 139 -0.85 -0.32 19.14
N LYS A 140 -1.98 -0.18 19.83
CA LYS A 140 -2.54 1.08 20.29
C LYS A 140 -3.28 0.87 21.62
N PRO A 141 -3.49 1.94 22.41
CA PRO A 141 -4.29 1.87 23.62
C PRO A 141 -5.69 1.28 23.38
N ALA A 142 -6.22 0.56 24.38
CA ALA A 142 -7.45 -0.22 24.27
C ALA A 142 -8.64 0.57 23.72
N TRP A 143 -8.84 1.80 24.17
CA TRP A 143 -9.92 2.67 23.70
C TRP A 143 -9.85 2.95 22.19
N ARG A 144 -8.64 3.16 21.66
CA ARG A 144 -8.43 3.45 20.24
C ARG A 144 -8.67 2.20 19.41
N ARG A 145 -8.23 1.04 19.92
CA ARG A 145 -8.53 -0.27 19.31
C ARG A 145 -10.04 -0.52 19.25
N ALA A 146 -10.78 -0.23 20.32
CA ALA A 146 -12.24 -0.37 20.34
C ALA A 146 -12.92 0.51 19.28
N VAL A 147 -12.53 1.78 19.15
CA VAL A 147 -13.05 2.69 18.12
C VAL A 147 -12.74 2.18 16.72
N TRP A 148 -11.50 1.77 16.47
CA TRP A 148 -11.08 1.24 15.17
C TRP A 148 -11.78 -0.07 14.81
N ARG A 149 -11.97 -0.97 15.77
CA ARG A 149 -12.77 -2.19 15.62
C ARG A 149 -14.19 -1.87 15.23
N TRP A 150 -14.84 -0.93 15.92
CA TRP A 150 -16.21 -0.54 15.57
C TRP A 150 -16.30 0.00 14.13
N ARG A 151 -15.35 0.84 13.71
CA ARG A 151 -15.28 1.36 12.34
C ARG A 151 -15.10 0.27 11.30
N LEU A 152 -14.19 -0.68 11.53
CA LEU A 152 -13.95 -1.79 10.60
C LEU A 152 -15.15 -2.74 10.53
N LYS A 153 -15.80 -3.06 11.67
CA LYS A 153 -17.05 -3.82 11.68
C LYS A 153 -18.17 -3.13 10.91
N PHE A 154 -18.27 -1.81 11.04
CA PHE A 154 -19.24 -1.04 10.26
C PHE A 154 -18.95 -1.14 8.76
N LEU A 155 -17.69 -0.95 8.35
CA LEU A 155 -17.29 -1.04 6.94
C LEU A 155 -17.48 -2.44 6.36
N SER A 156 -17.21 -3.50 7.13
CA SER A 156 -17.35 -4.89 6.66
C SER A 156 -18.78 -5.30 6.31
N ARG A 157 -19.78 -4.48 6.67
CA ARG A 157 -21.19 -4.70 6.32
C ARG A 157 -21.61 -4.03 5.01
N LEU A 158 -20.73 -3.21 4.43
CA LEU A 158 -21.03 -2.50 3.20
C LEU A 158 -20.74 -3.40 2.00
N ASN A 159 -21.74 -3.58 1.12
CA ASN A 159 -21.62 -4.46 -0.06
C ASN A 159 -20.48 -4.09 -1.01
N GLY A 160 -20.05 -2.83 -1.03
CA GLY A 160 -18.96 -2.34 -1.88
C GLY A 160 -17.60 -2.32 -1.20
N PHE A 161 -17.47 -2.71 0.06
CA PHE A 161 -16.20 -2.63 0.79
C PHE A 161 -15.48 -3.98 0.76
N HIS A 162 -14.19 -3.95 0.43
CA HIS A 162 -13.36 -5.15 0.32
C HIS A 162 -11.99 -4.91 0.95
N ILE A 163 -11.44 -5.94 1.59
CA ILE A 163 -10.06 -5.93 2.09
C ILE A 163 -9.27 -7.07 1.44
N LEU A 164 -8.09 -6.73 0.93
CA LEU A 164 -7.12 -7.66 0.35
C LEU A 164 -5.90 -7.78 1.27
N PRO A 165 -5.87 -8.74 2.21
CA PRO A 165 -4.68 -9.02 3.00
C PRO A 165 -3.56 -9.60 2.14
N SER A 166 -2.35 -9.05 2.26
CA SER A 166 -1.22 -9.46 1.42
C SER A 166 -0.53 -10.77 1.85
N ASN A 167 -0.97 -11.36 2.97
CA ASN A 167 -0.53 -12.65 3.49
C ASN A 167 -1.47 -13.14 4.60
N GLN A 168 -1.30 -14.40 5.02
CA GLN A 168 -2.14 -15.02 6.06
C GLN A 168 -2.01 -14.32 7.42
N HIS A 169 -0.82 -13.79 7.75
CA HIS A 169 -0.61 -13.07 9.01
C HIS A 169 -1.42 -11.77 9.06
N ALA A 170 -1.45 -11.00 7.97
CA ALA A 170 -2.29 -9.81 7.82
C ALA A 170 -3.78 -10.18 7.92
N LYS A 171 -4.23 -11.24 7.24
CA LYS A 171 -5.62 -11.74 7.36
C LYS A 171 -5.98 -12.11 8.80
N ASN A 172 -5.12 -12.87 9.48
CA ASN A 172 -5.37 -13.31 10.85
C ASN A 172 -5.42 -12.13 11.84
N SER A 173 -4.62 -11.08 11.60
CA SER A 173 -4.65 -9.88 12.44
C SER A 173 -5.96 -9.08 12.37
N LEU A 174 -6.79 -9.30 11.33
CA LEU A 174 -8.13 -8.72 11.20
C LEU A 174 -9.23 -9.53 11.91
N LYS A 175 -8.92 -10.72 12.44
CA LYS A 175 -9.91 -11.54 13.12
C LYS A 175 -10.46 -10.78 14.35
N GLY A 176 -11.78 -10.67 14.45
CA GLY A 176 -12.47 -9.88 15.48
C GLY A 176 -12.43 -8.36 15.29
N TRP A 177 -11.79 -7.85 14.24
CA TRP A 177 -11.81 -6.43 13.84
C TRP A 177 -12.88 -6.12 12.80
N VAL A 178 -13.16 -7.08 11.93
CA VAL A 178 -14.27 -7.08 10.98
C VAL A 178 -15.33 -8.10 11.43
N ASP A 179 -16.48 -8.14 10.76
CA ASP A 179 -17.45 -9.21 10.99
C ASP A 179 -16.91 -10.58 10.54
N ASP A 180 -17.34 -11.66 11.20
CA ASP A 180 -16.75 -12.99 10.98
C ASP A 180 -17.03 -13.52 9.58
N SER A 181 -18.24 -13.34 9.05
CA SER A 181 -18.59 -13.73 7.68
C SER A 181 -17.70 -13.02 6.65
N PHE A 182 -17.46 -11.73 6.86
CA PHE A 182 -16.52 -10.95 6.05
C PHE A 182 -15.11 -11.51 6.15
N TRP A 183 -14.63 -11.77 7.37
CA TRP A 183 -13.30 -12.32 7.61
C TRP A 183 -13.06 -13.65 6.88
N HIS A 184 -14.04 -14.56 6.94
CA HIS A 184 -13.98 -15.83 6.25
C HIS A 184 -13.93 -15.67 4.73
N ALA A 185 -14.71 -14.74 4.17
CA ALA A 185 -14.80 -14.48 2.74
C ALA A 185 -13.60 -13.73 2.14
N MET A 186 -12.75 -13.08 2.95
CA MET A 186 -11.58 -12.34 2.42
C MET A 186 -10.58 -13.28 1.74
N PRO A 187 -10.27 -13.08 0.45
CA PRO A 187 -9.17 -13.79 -0.20
C PRO A 187 -7.82 -13.23 0.27
N VAL A 188 -6.81 -14.09 0.41
CA VAL A 188 -5.42 -13.64 0.62
C VAL A 188 -4.79 -13.45 -0.76
N THR A 189 -4.19 -12.29 -0.97
CA THR A 189 -3.54 -11.91 -2.23
C THR A 189 -2.05 -11.71 -1.97
N TYR A 190 -1.26 -12.78 -2.12
CA TYR A 190 0.17 -12.72 -1.84
C TYR A 190 0.87 -11.69 -2.71
N THR A 191 1.83 -10.96 -2.12
CA THR A 191 2.73 -10.10 -2.90
C THR A 191 3.50 -10.96 -3.89
N CYS A 192 3.31 -10.69 -5.18
CA CYS A 192 4.01 -11.38 -6.25
C CYS A 192 5.44 -10.85 -6.39
N VAL A 193 6.31 -11.70 -6.92
CA VAL A 193 7.62 -11.33 -7.46
C VAL A 193 7.55 -11.45 -8.98
N ASN A 194 8.25 -10.59 -9.71
CA ASN A 194 8.26 -10.63 -11.17
C ASN A 194 9.30 -11.67 -11.65
N PRO A 195 8.88 -12.80 -12.26
CA PRO A 195 9.81 -13.84 -12.70
C PRO A 195 10.75 -13.34 -13.82
N GLU A 196 10.30 -12.40 -14.65
CA GLU A 196 11.10 -11.84 -15.75
C GLU A 196 12.26 -11.01 -15.21
N GLU A 197 12.02 -10.22 -14.15
CA GLU A 197 13.09 -9.46 -13.46
C GLU A 197 14.10 -10.40 -12.81
N ILE A 198 13.62 -11.49 -12.20
CA ILE A 198 14.51 -12.51 -11.61
C ILE A 198 15.35 -13.17 -12.71
N ALA A 199 14.73 -13.56 -13.82
CA ALA A 199 15.42 -14.17 -14.95
C ALA A 199 16.46 -13.22 -15.57
N ALA A 200 16.10 -11.94 -15.75
CA ALA A 200 17.00 -10.91 -16.24
C ALA A 200 18.19 -10.69 -15.29
N ALA A 201 17.95 -10.62 -13.99
CA ALA A 201 19.01 -10.48 -12.98
C ALA A 201 19.95 -11.69 -12.94
N LEU A 202 19.42 -12.91 -13.16
CA LEU A 202 20.23 -14.13 -13.24
C LEU A 202 21.04 -14.22 -14.55
N ALA A 203 20.55 -13.62 -15.63
CA ALA A 203 21.23 -13.58 -16.93
C ALA A 203 22.24 -12.43 -17.05
N ALA A 204 22.15 -11.42 -16.19
CA ALA A 204 23.06 -10.28 -16.19
C ALA A 204 24.50 -10.75 -15.90
N PRO A 205 25.51 -10.20 -16.62
CA PRO A 205 26.90 -10.47 -16.30
C PRO A 205 27.20 -10.12 -14.84
N PHE A 206 27.75 -11.07 -14.09
CA PHE A 206 28.12 -10.88 -12.69
C PHE A 206 29.51 -11.44 -12.44
N ASP A 207 30.49 -10.57 -12.23
CA ASP A 207 31.82 -10.96 -11.79
C ASP A 207 31.90 -10.93 -10.26
N ARG A 208 31.77 -12.11 -9.66
CA ARG A 208 31.90 -12.29 -8.21
C ARG A 208 33.26 -11.83 -7.68
N LYS A 209 34.34 -11.94 -8.47
CA LYS A 209 35.68 -11.56 -8.03
C LYS A 209 35.81 -10.05 -7.97
N GLU A 210 35.33 -9.36 -9.00
CA GLU A 210 35.32 -7.91 -9.09
C GLU A 210 34.52 -7.29 -7.93
N VAL A 211 33.26 -7.69 -7.75
CA VAL A 211 32.39 -7.18 -6.66
C VAL A 211 32.99 -7.45 -5.28
N ARG A 212 33.67 -8.59 -5.10
CA ARG A 212 34.35 -8.89 -3.82
C ARG A 212 35.58 -8.02 -3.61
N ALA A 213 36.36 -7.77 -4.65
CA ALA A 213 37.53 -6.89 -4.58
C ALA A 213 37.13 -5.45 -4.24
N GLU A 214 36.03 -4.94 -4.81
CA GLU A 214 35.47 -3.60 -4.50
C GLU A 214 35.11 -3.41 -3.02
N HIS A 215 34.73 -4.50 -2.34
CA HIS A 215 34.35 -4.49 -0.93
C HIS A 215 35.42 -5.06 0.00
N GLU A 216 36.64 -5.30 -0.49
CA GLU A 216 37.76 -5.86 0.26
C GLU A 216 37.43 -7.24 0.89
N ILE A 217 36.55 -8.01 0.25
CA ILE A 217 36.11 -9.33 0.71
C ILE A 217 36.97 -10.40 0.04
N SER A 218 37.60 -11.27 0.84
CA SER A 218 38.38 -12.39 0.29
C SER A 218 37.52 -13.39 -0.49
N LEU A 219 38.08 -14.05 -1.51
CA LEU A 219 37.36 -15.00 -2.36
C LEU A 219 36.94 -16.29 -1.63
N ASP A 220 37.64 -16.67 -0.57
CA ASP A 220 37.34 -17.80 0.32
C ASP A 220 36.36 -17.43 1.45
N ALA A 221 36.07 -16.14 1.66
CA ALA A 221 35.16 -15.70 2.71
C ALA A 221 33.72 -16.20 2.47
N PHE A 222 33.11 -16.67 3.55
CA PHE A 222 31.66 -16.91 3.63
C PHE A 222 30.95 -15.57 3.76
N VAL A 223 30.03 -15.27 2.83
CA VAL A 223 29.36 -13.97 2.77
C VAL A 223 27.89 -14.14 3.11
N VAL A 224 27.43 -13.36 4.09
CA VAL A 224 26.01 -13.22 4.43
C VAL A 224 25.54 -11.86 3.93
N LEU A 225 24.58 -11.85 3.00
CA LEU A 225 23.98 -10.63 2.47
C LEU A 225 22.60 -10.41 3.08
N THR A 226 22.31 -9.20 3.53
CA THR A 226 20.98 -8.79 4.00
C THR A 226 20.56 -7.50 3.31
N VAL A 227 19.41 -7.53 2.63
CA VAL A 227 18.85 -6.35 1.95
C VAL A 227 17.50 -6.01 2.57
N ALA A 228 17.44 -4.91 3.32
CA ALA A 228 16.22 -4.38 3.91
C ALA A 228 16.40 -2.92 4.30
N GLN A 229 15.28 -2.21 4.49
CA GLN A 229 15.30 -0.92 5.19
C GLN A 229 15.87 -1.10 6.60
N PHE A 230 16.77 -0.20 7.01
CA PHE A 230 17.44 -0.27 8.30
C PHE A 230 16.58 0.27 9.46
N ILE A 231 15.49 -0.43 9.77
CA ILE A 231 14.47 -0.05 10.76
C ILE A 231 14.21 -1.18 11.77
N ASP A 232 13.66 -0.83 12.95
CA ASP A 232 13.44 -1.80 14.04
C ASP A 232 12.59 -3.00 13.63
N ARG A 233 11.53 -2.78 12.83
CA ARG A 233 10.65 -3.85 12.33
C ARG A 233 11.41 -4.90 11.50
N LYS A 234 12.53 -4.53 10.89
CA LYS A 234 13.37 -5.43 10.08
C LYS A 234 14.48 -6.08 10.89
N GLY A 235 14.51 -5.90 12.21
CA GLY A 235 15.48 -6.55 13.09
C GLY A 235 16.88 -5.95 13.00
N ARG A 236 17.01 -4.65 12.72
CA ARG A 236 18.32 -4.00 12.54
C ARG A 236 19.30 -4.25 13.69
N TRP A 237 18.81 -4.29 14.94
CA TRP A 237 19.65 -4.56 16.11
C TRP A 237 20.11 -6.02 16.14
N THR A 238 19.21 -6.96 15.86
CA THR A 238 19.54 -8.38 15.75
C THR A 238 20.56 -8.64 14.66
N LEU A 239 20.46 -7.94 13.52
CA LEU A 239 21.47 -8.02 12.45
C LEU A 239 22.85 -7.56 12.93
N LEU A 240 22.92 -6.42 13.63
CA LEU A 240 24.19 -5.91 14.19
C LEU A 240 24.76 -6.85 15.26
N GLU A 241 23.91 -7.41 16.12
CA GLU A 241 24.34 -8.39 17.13
C GLU A 241 24.86 -9.68 16.50
N ALA A 242 24.22 -10.16 15.43
CA ALA A 242 24.68 -11.29 14.67
C ALA A 242 26.02 -10.99 14.00
N ALA A 243 26.16 -9.82 13.36
CA ALA A 243 27.39 -9.39 12.71
C ALA A 243 28.60 -9.27 13.66
N ARG A 244 28.39 -9.15 14.98
CA ARG A 244 29.47 -9.17 15.97
C ARG A 244 29.99 -10.58 16.30
N LYS A 245 29.28 -11.63 15.89
CA LYS A 245 29.58 -13.04 16.23
C LYS A 245 30.24 -13.81 15.08
N ILE A 246 30.29 -13.21 13.89
CA ILE A 246 30.88 -13.72 12.65
C ILE A 246 32.00 -12.79 12.24
#